data_AF-A0A7X5IE45-F1
#
_entry.id   AF-A0A7X5IE45-F1
#
_cell.length_a   1.000
_cell.length_b   1.000
_cell.length_c   1.000
_cell.angle_alpha   90.00
_cell.angle_beta   90.00
_cell.angle_gamma   90.00
#
_symmetry.space_group_name_H-M   'P 1'
#
loop_
_entity.id
_entity.type
_entity.pdbx_description
1 polymer ?
#
loop_
_entity_poly.entity_id
_entity_poly.type
_entity_poly.pdbx_seq_one_letter_code
_entity_poly.pdbx_strand_id
1 'polypeptide(L)'
;MPRLKAKPPAEVIDFRIKLYGLLQYKNWTDEDLARRLGISAQTVSNMRTDPFVTSGANILKVQSLYEEAKREYEAMSYYGRGR
;
A
#
# COMPACT_ATOMS: atom_id res chain seq x y z
N MET A 1 -10.56 31.69 -12.16
CA MET A 1 -10.15 31.19 -10.82
C MET A 1 -9.73 29.74 -10.96
N PRO A 2 -8.45 29.37 -10.76
CA PRO A 2 -8.09 27.96 -10.66
C PRO A 2 -8.79 27.38 -9.43
N ARG A 3 -9.56 26.30 -9.62
CA ARG A 3 -10.20 25.58 -8.51
C ARG A 3 -9.08 25.02 -7.64
N LEU A 4 -8.93 25.53 -6.42
CA LEU A 4 -8.08 24.92 -5.39
C LEU A 4 -8.51 23.45 -5.27
N LYS A 5 -7.64 22.52 -5.68
CA LYS A 5 -7.89 21.10 -5.46
C LYS A 5 -7.95 20.90 -3.94
N ALA A 6 -9.10 20.44 -3.45
CA ALA A 6 -9.26 20.12 -2.03
C ALA A 6 -8.12 19.19 -1.59
N LYS A 7 -7.54 19.44 -0.42
CA LYS A 7 -6.54 18.55 0.16
C LYS A 7 -7.17 17.16 0.31
N PRO A 8 -6.50 16.07 -0.11
CA PRO A 8 -7.04 14.74 0.06
C PRO A 8 -7.27 14.45 1.56
N PRO A 9 -8.33 13.68 1.90
CA PRO A 9 -8.55 13.22 3.27
C PRO A 9 -7.32 12.47 3.83
N ALA A 10 -7.18 12.47 5.16
CA ALA A 10 -6.02 11.83 5.82
C ALA A 10 -5.95 10.33 5.49
N GLU A 11 -7.10 9.68 5.43
CA GLU A 11 -7.24 8.25 5.14
C GLU A 11 -6.72 7.89 3.74
N VAL A 12 -6.88 8.81 2.77
CA VAL A 12 -6.33 8.65 1.42
C VAL A 12 -4.82 8.74 1.43
N ILE A 13 -4.26 9.66 2.21
CA ILE A 13 -2.80 9.81 2.37
C ILE A 13 -2.23 8.55 3.03
N ASP A 14 -2.83 8.12 4.14
CA ASP A 14 -2.40 6.94 4.90
C ASP A 14 -2.46 5.67 4.06
N PHE A 15 -3.51 5.50 3.25
CA PHE A 15 -3.62 4.36 2.36
C PHE A 15 -2.51 4.35 1.30
N ARG A 16 -2.21 5.51 0.70
CA ARG A 16 -1.10 5.63 -0.26
C ARG A 16 0.25 5.32 0.40
N ILE A 17 0.47 5.78 1.63
CA ILE A 17 1.67 5.43 2.40
C ILE A 17 1.81 3.92 2.53
N LYS A 18 0.73 3.20 2.84
CA LYS A 18 0.75 1.73 2.92
C LYS A 18 1.09 1.06 1.59
N LEU A 19 0.54 1.54 0.47
CA LEU A 19 0.90 1.04 -0.87
C LEU A 19 2.38 1.24 -1.20
N TYR A 20 2.95 2.40 -0.86
CA TYR A 20 4.38 2.65 -1.04
C TYR A 20 5.24 1.82 -0.08
N GLY A 21 4.78 1.65 1.15
CA GLY A 21 5.47 0.83 2.15
C GLY A 21 5.58 -0.63 1.74
N LEU A 22 4.58 -1.19 1.06
CA LEU A 22 4.66 -2.54 0.49
C LEU A 22 5.79 -2.69 -0.54
N LEU A 23 6.00 -1.66 -1.38
CA LEU A 23 7.16 -1.63 -2.28
C LEU A 23 8.47 -1.62 -1.48
N GLN A 24 8.55 -0.84 -0.40
CA GLN A 24 9.79 -0.75 0.39
C GLN A 24 10.08 -2.03 1.20
N TYR A 25 9.08 -2.61 1.86
CA TYR A 25 9.28 -3.79 2.71
C TYR A 25 9.45 -5.09 1.92
N LYS A 26 8.84 -5.20 0.74
CA LYS A 26 8.76 -6.46 -0.01
C LYS A 26 9.29 -6.41 -1.43
N ASN A 27 9.67 -5.22 -1.91
CA ASN A 27 10.05 -4.97 -3.30
C ASN A 27 8.97 -5.42 -4.30
N TRP A 28 7.70 -5.35 -3.91
CA TRP A 28 6.58 -5.73 -4.79
C TRP A 28 6.26 -4.63 -5.78
N THR A 29 6.29 -4.99 -7.06
CA THR A 29 5.77 -4.20 -8.17
C THR A 29 4.24 -4.11 -8.14
N ASP A 30 3.65 -3.29 -9.01
CA ASP A 30 2.20 -3.24 -9.17
C ASP A 30 1.64 -4.59 -9.63
N GLU A 31 2.39 -5.32 -10.47
CA GLU A 31 2.07 -6.67 -10.93
C GLU A 31 2.10 -7.69 -9.79
N ASP A 32 3.09 -7.60 -8.89
CA ASP A 32 3.18 -8.48 -7.72
C ASP A 32 2.00 -8.27 -6.77
N LEU A 33 1.70 -7.01 -6.48
CA LEU A 33 0.58 -6.65 -5.61
C LEU A 33 -0.75 -7.03 -6.25
N ALA A 34 -0.90 -6.84 -7.56
CA ALA A 34 -2.09 -7.23 -8.32
C ALA A 34 -2.37 -8.74 -8.22
N ARG A 35 -1.33 -9.57 -8.39
CA ARG A 35 -1.44 -11.04 -8.24
C ARG A 35 -1.89 -11.44 -6.83
N ARG A 36 -1.38 -10.77 -5.80
CA ARG A 36 -1.74 -11.03 -4.39
C ARG A 36 -3.17 -10.62 -4.05
N LEU A 37 -3.65 -9.54 -4.67
CA LEU A 37 -5.01 -9.04 -4.45
C LEU A 37 -6.04 -9.73 -5.34
N GLY A 38 -5.62 -10.41 -6.41
CA GLY A 38 -6.50 -11.00 -7.42
C GLY A 38 -7.16 -9.93 -8.31
N ILE A 39 -6.44 -8.85 -8.62
CA ILE A 39 -6.91 -7.72 -9.44
C ILE A 39 -5.90 -7.41 -10.56
N SER A 40 -6.20 -6.43 -11.41
CA SER A 40 -5.27 -5.99 -12.45
C SER A 40 -4.20 -5.02 -11.92
N ALA A 41 -3.01 -5.00 -12.53
CA ALA A 41 -1.97 -4.01 -12.25
C ALA A 41 -2.46 -2.58 -12.50
N GLN A 42 -3.32 -2.38 -13.51
CA GLN A 42 -3.96 -1.08 -13.74
C GLN A 42 -4.82 -0.64 -12.57
N THR A 43 -5.56 -1.56 -11.92
CA THR A 43 -6.33 -1.26 -10.71
C THR A 43 -5.41 -0.82 -9.57
N VAL A 44 -4.26 -1.48 -9.38
CA VAL A 44 -3.25 -1.07 -8.39
C VAL A 44 -2.70 0.32 -8.70
N SER A 45 -2.35 0.58 -9.96
CA SER A 45 -1.89 1.89 -10.41
C SER A 45 -2.93 2.98 -10.13
N ASN A 46 -4.21 2.71 -10.44
CA ASN A 46 -5.31 3.63 -10.16
C ASN A 46 -5.45 3.89 -8.65
N MET A 47 -5.32 2.87 -7.80
CA MET A 47 -5.37 3.01 -6.33
C MET A 47 -4.28 3.94 -5.78
N ARG A 48 -3.11 4.04 -6.43
CA ARG A 48 -2.06 4.99 -6.04
C ARG A 48 -2.49 6.44 -6.26
N THR A 49 -3.33 6.68 -7.27
CA THR A 49 -3.88 8.01 -7.59
C THR A 49 -5.20 8.31 -6.89
N ASP A 50 -6.09 7.33 -6.74
CA ASP A 50 -7.39 7.47 -6.11
C ASP A 50 -7.79 6.13 -5.48
N PRO A 51 -7.66 5.99 -4.15
CA PRO A 51 -8.01 4.76 -3.45
C PRO A 51 -9.50 4.36 -3.56
N PHE A 52 -10.40 5.28 -3.89
CA PHE A 52 -11.84 5.00 -3.95
C PHE A 52 -12.27 4.26 -5.24
N VAL A 53 -11.35 4.08 -6.20
CA VAL A 53 -11.59 3.32 -7.43
C VAL A 53 -11.66 1.81 -7.22
N THR A 54 -11.35 1.32 -6.01
CA THR A 54 -11.34 -0.10 -5.66
C THR A 54 -12.37 -0.41 -4.57
N SER A 55 -12.66 -1.69 -4.37
CA SER A 55 -13.59 -2.12 -3.32
C SER A 55 -12.97 -1.95 -1.92
N GLY A 56 -13.82 -1.76 -0.91
CA GLY A 56 -13.40 -1.75 0.49
C GLY A 56 -12.65 -3.02 0.91
N ALA A 57 -13.00 -4.18 0.32
CA ALA A 57 -12.28 -5.43 0.54
C ALA A 57 -10.81 -5.36 0.10
N ASN A 58 -10.51 -4.71 -1.03
CA ASN A 58 -9.13 -4.53 -1.50
C ASN A 58 -8.35 -3.56 -0.60
N ILE A 59 -9.01 -2.51 -0.11
CA ILE A 59 -8.42 -1.59 0.86
C ILE A 59 -8.00 -2.35 2.13
N LEU A 60 -8.90 -3.15 2.70
CA LEU A 60 -8.62 -3.94 3.91
C LEU A 60 -7.50 -4.95 3.68
N LYS A 61 -7.46 -5.62 2.52
CA LYS A 61 -6.38 -6.54 2.17
C LYS A 61 -5.02 -5.85 2.10
N VAL A 62 -4.93 -4.69 1.44
CA VAL A 62 -3.68 -3.91 1.37
C VAL A 62 -3.22 -3.50 2.77
N GLN A 63 -4.14 -3.05 3.63
CA GLN A 63 -3.81 -2.71 5.02
C GLN A 63 -3.27 -3.92 5.78
N SER A 64 -3.89 -5.09 5.66
CA SER A 64 -3.40 -6.32 6.30
C SER A 64 -2.02 -6.74 5.79
N LEU A 65 -1.81 -6.71 4.47
CA LEU A 65 -0.52 -7.06 3.86
C LEU A 65 0.60 -6.11 4.33
N TYR A 66 0.28 -4.83 4.50
CA TYR A 66 1.24 -3.85 5.01
C TYR A 66 1.66 -4.15 6.45
N GLU A 67 0.71 -4.43 7.35
CA GLU A 67 1.02 -4.76 8.75
C GLU A 67 1.79 -6.08 8.88
N GLU A 68 1.50 -7.07 8.04
CA GLU A 68 2.32 -8.28 7.93
C GLU A 68 3.75 -7.96 7.48
N ALA A 69 3.90 -7.21 6.39
CA ALA A 69 5.20 -6.85 5.85
C ALA A 69 6.06 -6.04 6.83
N LYS A 70 5.44 -5.09 7.53
CA LYS A 70 6.10 -4.30 8.58
C LYS A 70 6.58 -5.17 9.73
N ARG A 71 5.75 -6.08 10.23
CA ARG A 71 6.11 -6.99 11.33
C ARG A 71 7.27 -7.91 10.95
N GLU A 72 7.27 -8.46 9.75
CA GLU A 72 8.38 -9.29 9.27
C GLU A 72 9.69 -8.51 9.16
N TYR A 73 9.63 -7.29 8.62
CA TYR A 73 10.79 -6.41 8.50
C TYR A 73 11.37 -6.05 9.88
N GLU A 74 10.50 -5.70 10.82
CA GLU A 74 10.89 -5.43 12.21
C GLU A 74 11.51 -6.67 12.85
N ALA A 75 10.89 -7.84 12.73
CA ALA A 75 11.43 -9.09 13.27
C ALA A 75 12.83 -9.39 12.72
N MET A 76 13.06 -9.26 11.41
CA MET A 76 14.40 -9.42 10.81
C MET A 76 15.42 -8.44 11.40
N SER A 77 15.02 -7.19 11.64
CA SER A 77 15.90 -6.18 12.24
C SER A 77 16.32 -6.51 13.69
N TYR A 78 15.47 -7.20 14.45
CA TYR A 78 15.80 -7.66 15.80
C TYR A 78 16.80 -8.80 15.81
N TYR A 79 16.74 -9.73 14.85
CA TYR A 79 17.69 -10.85 14.75
C TYR A 79 19.07 -10.45 14.19
N GLY A 80 19.16 -9.34 13.46
CA GLY A 80 20.42 -8.83 12.91
C GLY A 80 21.30 -8.04 13.89
N ARG A 81 20.78 -7.65 15.06
CA ARG A 81 21.48 -6.80 16.05
C ARG A 81 22.20 -7.59 17.15
N GLY A 82 22.31 -8.91 16.99
CA GLY A 82 22.87 -9.84 17.97
C GLY A 82 24.20 -10.49 17.55
N ARG A 83 25.02 -9.80 16.74
CA ARG A 83 26.41 -10.21 16.45
C ARG A 83 27.37 -9.08 16.72
#